data_AF-A0A455R5R8-F1
#
_entry.id   AF-A0A455R5R8-F1
#
_cell.length_a   1.000
_cell.length_b   1.000
_cell.length_c   1.000
_cell.angle_alpha   90.00
_cell.angle_beta   90.00
_cell.angle_gamma   90.00
#
_symmetry.space_group_name_H-M   'P 1'
#
loop_
_entity.id
_entity.type
_entity.pdbx_description
1 polymer ?
#
loop_
_entity_poly.entity_id
_entity_poly.type
_entity_poly.pdbx_seq_one_letter_code
_entity_poly.pdbx_strand_id
1 'polypeptide(L)'
;MITSRKTSFTGKLFFALLVSNLVLVRKLVLSNPICTPGSLHCQVLLSDLFDRAIRISHYIHLLSTEIFEDFDQQYSQGRHLLGNVLNNCHTSTLNTPEDKEQALQLQHNDLLSLVHQLLRSWNQPLQHLTTGAPDHMIKKLKEAEEHTQVLQGGIDRISGRMLTDLDDFYPPWFGPIDAAVPLRESQMFAIYHLLHCFRRDSHKIDNYLKILRCRMVHANNC
;
A
#
# COMPACT_ATOMS: atom_id res chain seq x y z
N MET A 1 -34.89 48.01 -16.23
CA MET A 1 -35.34 46.61 -16.15
C MET A 1 -34.17 45.79 -15.62
N ILE A 2 -34.11 45.52 -14.31
CA ILE A 2 -33.03 44.72 -13.69
C ILE A 2 -33.64 43.36 -13.37
N THR A 3 -33.26 42.34 -14.13
CA THR A 3 -33.64 40.95 -13.86
C THR A 3 -32.77 40.41 -12.73
N SER A 4 -33.33 40.35 -11.53
CA SER A 4 -32.73 39.65 -10.39
C SER A 4 -32.78 38.14 -10.65
N ARG A 5 -31.61 37.51 -10.86
CA ARG A 5 -31.44 36.06 -10.80
C ARG A 5 -31.68 35.62 -9.35
N LYS A 6 -32.86 35.07 -9.08
CA LYS A 6 -33.10 34.28 -7.86
C LYS A 6 -32.18 33.06 -7.91
N THR A 7 -31.02 33.16 -7.26
CA THR A 7 -30.17 32.01 -7.03
C THR A 7 -30.89 31.10 -6.05
N SER A 8 -31.24 29.89 -6.51
CA SER A 8 -32.00 28.91 -5.75
C SER A 8 -31.16 28.42 -4.57
N PHE A 9 -31.43 28.98 -3.39
CA PHE A 9 -30.75 28.67 -2.13
C PHE A 9 -30.93 27.19 -1.75
N THR A 10 -32.06 26.60 -2.14
CA THR A 10 -32.39 25.18 -1.95
C THR A 10 -31.44 24.25 -2.72
N GLY A 11 -31.07 24.59 -3.96
CA GLY A 11 -30.16 23.77 -4.76
C GLY A 11 -28.75 23.69 -4.19
N LYS A 12 -28.25 24.79 -3.62
CA LYS A 12 -26.94 24.82 -2.92
C LYS A 12 -26.95 24.04 -1.62
N LEU A 13 -28.07 24.08 -0.89
CA LEU A 13 -28.25 23.33 0.36
C LEU A 13 -28.27 21.81 0.11
N PHE A 14 -28.96 21.37 -0.94
CA PHE A 14 -29.01 19.96 -1.34
C PHE A 14 -27.64 19.43 -1.76
N PHE A 15 -26.88 20.22 -2.53
CA PHE A 15 -25.52 19.83 -2.94
C PHE A 15 -24.57 19.76 -1.73
N ALA A 16 -24.67 20.71 -0.80
CA ALA A 16 -23.90 20.67 0.45
C ALA A 16 -24.27 19.46 1.33
N LEU A 17 -25.55 19.10 1.42
CA LEU A 17 -26.01 17.91 2.14
C LEU A 17 -25.55 16.60 1.49
N LEU A 18 -25.54 16.52 0.16
CA LEU A 18 -25.03 15.36 -0.58
C LEU A 18 -23.52 15.20 -0.41
N VAL A 19 -22.76 16.29 -0.52
CA VAL A 19 -21.30 16.27 -0.31
C VAL A 19 -20.97 15.96 1.14
N SER A 20 -21.73 16.50 2.11
CA SER A 20 -21.58 16.18 3.53
C SER A 20 -21.88 14.70 3.80
N ASN A 21 -22.96 14.15 3.24
CA ASN A 21 -23.29 12.73 3.36
C ASN A 21 -22.27 11.82 2.66
N LEU A 22 -21.74 12.19 1.50
CA LEU A 22 -20.66 11.43 0.84
C LEU A 22 -19.35 11.45 1.64
N VAL A 23 -19.03 12.58 2.28
CA VAL A 23 -17.86 12.70 3.18
C VAL A 23 -18.09 11.93 4.49
N LEU A 24 -19.31 11.92 5.02
CA LEU A 24 -19.71 11.13 6.18
C LEU A 24 -19.67 9.63 5.89
N VAL A 25 -20.16 9.19 4.72
CA VAL A 25 -20.13 7.79 4.28
C VAL A 25 -18.68 7.35 4.00
N ARG A 26 -17.83 8.20 3.41
CA ARG A 26 -16.38 7.90 3.28
C ARG A 26 -15.66 7.83 4.64
N LYS A 27 -16.15 8.51 5.67
CA LYS A 27 -15.62 8.41 7.05
C LYS A 27 -16.18 7.22 7.84
N LEU A 28 -17.15 6.48 7.31
CA LEU A 28 -17.84 5.39 8.02
C LEU A 28 -17.61 4.01 7.38
N VAL A 29 -16.38 3.76 6.90
CA VAL A 29 -15.80 2.41 6.99
C VAL A 29 -15.07 2.32 8.34
N LEU A 30 -15.82 2.51 9.43
CA LEU A 30 -15.33 2.20 10.76
C LEU A 30 -15.57 0.71 10.94
N SER A 31 -14.51 -0.09 10.83
CA SER A 31 -14.51 -1.43 11.39
C SER A 31 -15.05 -1.34 12.82
N ASN A 32 -16.11 -2.08 13.14
CA ASN A 32 -16.65 -2.08 14.51
C ASN A 32 -15.49 -2.28 15.49
N PRO A 33 -15.28 -1.35 16.44
CA PRO A 33 -14.21 -1.52 17.39
C PRO A 33 -14.52 -2.78 18.19
N ILE A 34 -13.57 -3.73 18.21
CA ILE A 34 -13.65 -4.97 18.98
C ILE A 34 -13.82 -4.67 20.48
N CYS A 35 -13.49 -3.44 20.89
CA CYS A 35 -13.50 -2.96 22.27
C CYS A 35 -14.31 -1.68 22.44
N THR A 36 -15.12 -1.62 23.49
CA THR A 36 -15.70 -0.37 23.98
C THR A 36 -14.63 0.48 24.67
N PRO A 37 -14.61 1.82 24.47
CA PRO A 37 -13.70 2.70 25.19
C PRO A 37 -13.93 2.59 26.71
N GLY A 38 -12.87 2.30 27.49
CA GLY A 38 -12.92 2.22 28.96
C GLY A 38 -12.96 0.80 29.55
N SER A 39 -13.01 -0.25 28.73
CA SER A 39 -12.83 -1.62 29.21
C SER A 39 -11.35 -1.89 29.57
N LEU A 40 -11.04 -2.03 30.86
CA LEU A 40 -9.70 -2.40 31.36
C LEU A 40 -9.17 -3.73 30.80
N HIS A 41 -10.05 -4.58 30.25
CA HIS A 41 -9.74 -5.95 29.83
C HIS A 41 -9.78 -6.19 28.31
N CYS A 42 -10.03 -5.16 27.50
CA CYS A 42 -10.06 -5.31 26.04
C CYS A 42 -8.76 -4.79 25.45
N GLN A 43 -7.68 -5.53 25.69
CA GLN A 43 -6.41 -5.29 25.02
C GLN A 43 -6.27 -6.27 23.86
N VAL A 44 -6.24 -5.73 22.65
CA VAL A 44 -5.83 -6.52 21.48
C VAL A 44 -4.39 -6.98 21.69
N LEU A 45 -4.14 -8.30 21.63
CA LEU A 45 -2.81 -8.87 21.82
C LEU A 45 -1.90 -8.51 20.63
N LEU A 46 -0.61 -8.36 20.90
CA LEU A 46 0.39 -8.11 19.85
C LEU A 46 0.40 -9.24 18.81
N SER A 47 0.19 -10.49 19.25
CA SER A 47 0.01 -11.65 18.36
C SER A 47 -1.12 -11.44 17.37
N ASP A 48 -2.28 -10.96 17.83
CA ASP A 48 -3.46 -10.78 16.98
C ASP A 48 -3.29 -9.61 16.01
N LEU A 49 -2.48 -8.61 16.37
CA LEU A 49 -2.10 -7.53 15.46
C LEU A 49 -1.22 -8.07 14.33
N PHE A 50 -0.20 -8.87 14.67
CA PHE A 50 0.64 -9.52 13.67
C PHE A 50 -0.13 -10.51 12.80
N ASP A 51 -1.03 -11.32 13.36
CA ASP A 51 -1.85 -12.27 12.59
C ASP A 51 -2.72 -11.56 11.54
N ARG A 52 -3.28 -10.40 11.91
CA ARG A 52 -4.02 -9.55 10.97
C ARG A 52 -3.12 -8.90 9.94
N ALA A 53 -1.98 -8.35 10.37
CA ALA A 53 -1.03 -7.71 9.47
C ALA A 53 -0.51 -8.70 8.41
N ILE A 54 -0.12 -9.92 8.82
CA ILE A 54 0.33 -10.98 7.91
C ILE A 54 -0.77 -11.41 6.94
N ARG A 55 -2.01 -11.54 7.41
CA ARG A 55 -3.13 -11.88 6.53
C ARG A 55 -3.31 -10.84 5.42
N ILE A 56 -3.23 -9.56 5.80
CA ILE A 56 -3.38 -8.45 4.86
C ILE A 56 -2.17 -8.36 3.93
N SER A 57 -0.93 -8.48 4.43
CA SER A 57 0.27 -8.44 3.59
C SER A 57 0.30 -9.58 2.58
N HIS A 58 -0.07 -10.79 3.01
CA HIS A 58 -0.17 -11.93 2.14
C HIS A 58 -1.20 -11.71 1.02
N TYR A 59 -2.35 -11.13 1.37
CA TYR A 59 -3.38 -10.79 0.40
C TYR A 59 -2.93 -9.71 -0.60
N ILE A 60 -2.22 -8.68 -0.15
CA ILE A 60 -1.63 -7.66 -1.02
C ILE A 60 -0.62 -8.28 -1.98
N HIS A 61 0.23 -9.19 -1.51
CA HIS A 61 1.21 -9.88 -2.36
C HIS A 61 0.53 -10.80 -3.39
N LEU A 62 -0.55 -11.48 -3.01
CA LEU A 62 -1.36 -12.28 -3.94
C LEU A 62 -1.97 -11.38 -5.02
N LEU A 63 -2.62 -10.27 -4.63
CA LEU A 63 -3.18 -9.30 -5.57
C LEU A 63 -2.11 -8.70 -6.50
N SER A 64 -0.95 -8.32 -5.96
CA SER A 64 0.13 -7.74 -6.78
C SER A 64 0.68 -8.73 -7.81
N THR A 65 0.72 -10.01 -7.45
CA THR A 65 1.12 -11.10 -8.35
C THR A 65 0.09 -11.29 -9.46
N GLU A 66 -1.20 -11.39 -9.11
CA GLU A 66 -2.26 -11.52 -10.11
C GLU A 66 -2.32 -10.32 -11.07
N ILE A 67 -2.25 -9.09 -10.55
CA ILE A 67 -2.26 -7.86 -11.36
C ILE A 67 -1.07 -7.86 -12.33
N PHE A 68 0.12 -8.25 -11.85
CA PHE A 68 1.31 -8.32 -12.69
C PHE A 68 1.16 -9.38 -13.79
N GLU A 69 0.70 -10.58 -13.45
CA GLU A 69 0.50 -11.69 -14.40
C GLU A 69 -0.57 -11.36 -15.45
N ASP A 70 -1.70 -10.77 -15.04
CA ASP A 70 -2.76 -10.31 -15.93
C ASP A 70 -2.22 -9.29 -16.94
N PHE A 71 -1.41 -8.33 -16.46
CA PHE A 71 -0.79 -7.33 -17.34
C PHE A 71 0.24 -7.95 -18.30
N ASP A 72 1.13 -8.80 -17.78
CA ASP A 72 2.19 -9.44 -18.54
C ASP A 72 1.61 -10.29 -19.69
N GLN A 73 0.61 -11.12 -19.37
CA GLN A 73 -0.06 -11.97 -20.34
C GLN A 73 -0.71 -11.16 -21.47
N GLN A 74 -1.34 -10.03 -21.14
CA GLN A 74 -2.12 -9.26 -22.11
C GLN A 74 -1.27 -8.26 -22.92
N TYR A 75 -0.24 -7.67 -22.32
CA TYR A 75 0.47 -6.52 -22.90
C TYR A 75 1.95 -6.78 -23.21
N SER A 76 2.59 -7.78 -22.57
CA SER A 76 4.00 -8.10 -22.84
C SER A 76 4.15 -9.32 -23.77
N GLN A 77 3.21 -10.27 -23.76
CA GLN A 77 3.29 -11.54 -24.51
C GLN A 77 4.62 -12.30 -24.31
N GLY A 78 5.25 -12.18 -23.14
CA GLY A 78 6.57 -12.78 -22.89
C GLY A 78 7.71 -12.14 -23.69
N ARG A 79 7.47 -11.00 -24.36
CA ARG A 79 8.57 -10.10 -24.71
C ARG A 79 9.13 -9.66 -23.37
N HIS A 80 10.35 -10.11 -23.06
CA HIS A 80 11.14 -9.57 -21.96
C HIS A 80 11.30 -8.07 -22.23
N LEU A 81 10.32 -7.27 -21.78
CA LEU A 81 10.29 -5.82 -21.85
C LEU A 81 11.33 -5.30 -20.86
N LEU A 82 12.60 -5.56 -21.17
CA LEU A 82 13.80 -5.09 -20.50
C LEU A 82 14.25 -5.99 -19.35
N GLY A 83 15.45 -6.57 -19.48
CA GLY A 83 16.15 -7.29 -18.41
C GLY A 83 16.55 -6.36 -17.24
N ASN A 84 17.85 -6.05 -17.09
CA ASN A 84 18.44 -5.34 -15.94
C ASN A 84 17.75 -4.03 -15.48
N VAL A 85 16.90 -3.40 -16.31
CA VAL A 85 16.13 -2.18 -15.96
C VAL A 85 15.04 -2.45 -14.92
N LEU A 86 14.55 -3.69 -14.80
CA LEU A 86 13.50 -4.06 -13.84
C LEU A 86 13.97 -4.13 -12.38
N ASN A 87 15.29 -4.11 -12.13
CA ASN A 87 15.84 -4.11 -10.77
C ASN A 87 15.83 -2.72 -10.11
N ASN A 88 15.62 -1.65 -10.90
CA ASN A 88 15.71 -0.27 -10.44
C ASN A 88 14.35 0.28 -10.00
N CYS A 89 13.79 -0.25 -8.92
CA CYS A 89 12.60 0.32 -8.29
C CYS A 89 12.96 1.58 -7.48
N HIS A 90 12.02 2.50 -7.28
CA HIS A 90 12.25 3.72 -6.49
C HIS A 90 12.62 3.43 -5.03
N THR A 91 12.26 2.26 -4.52
CA THR A 91 12.61 1.77 -3.19
C THR A 91 13.99 1.12 -3.10
N SER A 92 14.73 0.97 -4.21
CA SER A 92 16.05 0.33 -4.21
C SER A 92 17.12 1.13 -3.44
N THR A 93 16.85 2.37 -3.04
CA THR A 93 17.73 3.14 -2.12
C THR A 93 17.56 2.76 -0.66
N LEU A 94 16.50 2.01 -0.29
CA LEU A 94 16.37 1.43 1.04
C LEU A 94 17.32 0.24 1.15
N ASN A 95 18.07 0.17 2.24
CA ASN A 95 18.93 -0.97 2.58
C ASN A 95 18.08 -2.15 3.05
N THR A 96 17.27 -2.70 2.15
CA THR A 96 16.45 -3.88 2.43
C THR A 96 17.31 -5.14 2.32
N PRO A 97 17.17 -6.10 3.25
CA PRO A 97 17.85 -7.39 3.14
C PRO A 97 17.37 -8.11 1.86
N GLU A 98 18.31 -8.72 1.14
CA GLU A 98 18.01 -9.40 -0.13
C GLU A 98 17.50 -10.83 0.07
N ASP A 99 17.89 -11.44 1.18
CA ASP A 99 17.58 -12.83 1.52
C ASP A 99 17.09 -12.96 2.98
N LYS A 100 16.65 -14.17 3.32
CA LYS A 100 16.11 -14.49 4.63
C LYS A 100 17.18 -14.34 5.72
N GLU A 101 18.41 -14.73 5.42
CA GLU A 101 19.55 -14.72 6.34
C GLU A 101 19.91 -13.29 6.77
N GLN A 102 19.99 -12.36 5.82
CA GLN A 102 20.19 -10.93 6.08
C GLN A 102 19.02 -10.34 6.86
N ALA A 103 17.78 -10.71 6.51
CA ALA A 103 16.59 -10.25 7.25
C ALA A 103 16.61 -10.76 8.70
N LEU A 104 17.12 -11.99 8.91
CA LEU A 104 17.29 -12.59 10.23
C LEU A 104 18.37 -11.91 11.09
N GLN A 105 19.26 -11.11 10.51
CA GLN A 105 20.30 -10.36 11.22
C GLN A 105 19.87 -8.95 11.67
N LEU A 106 18.89 -8.35 10.99
CA LEU A 106 18.38 -7.00 11.34
C LEU A 106 17.65 -7.00 12.69
N GLN A 107 17.80 -5.89 13.44
CA GLN A 107 17.02 -5.67 14.65
C GLN A 107 15.53 -5.59 14.29
N HIS A 108 14.66 -6.00 15.23
CA HIS A 108 13.22 -6.00 15.00
C HIS A 108 12.67 -4.59 14.76
N ASN A 109 13.23 -3.57 15.40
CA ASN A 109 12.86 -2.17 15.16
C ASN A 109 13.23 -1.72 13.75
N ASP A 110 14.45 -2.00 13.30
CA ASP A 110 14.91 -1.66 11.94
C ASP A 110 14.06 -2.36 10.88
N LEU A 111 13.74 -3.64 11.10
CA LEU A 111 12.91 -4.41 10.17
C LEU A 111 11.46 -3.91 10.12
N LEU A 112 10.90 -3.47 11.26
CA LEU A 112 9.57 -2.84 11.30
C LEU A 112 9.58 -1.46 10.62
N SER A 113 10.63 -0.67 10.82
CA SER A 113 10.85 0.60 10.11
C SER A 113 10.92 0.37 8.60
N LEU A 114 11.68 -0.61 8.12
CA LEU A 114 11.72 -0.95 6.69
C LEU A 114 10.33 -1.30 6.12
N VAL A 115 9.51 -2.04 6.87
CA VAL A 115 8.11 -2.32 6.45
C VAL A 115 7.31 -1.02 6.33
N HIS A 116 7.40 -0.14 7.33
CA HIS A 116 6.72 1.16 7.30
C HIS A 116 7.17 2.02 6.11
N GLN A 117 8.48 2.12 5.87
CA GLN A 117 9.07 2.89 4.77
C GLN A 117 8.62 2.37 3.41
N LEU A 118 8.64 1.05 3.20
CA LEU A 118 8.14 0.45 1.97
C LEU A 118 6.66 0.77 1.75
N LEU A 119 5.80 0.59 2.75
CA LEU A 119 4.37 0.93 2.64
C LEU A 119 4.15 2.40 2.27
N ARG A 120 4.86 3.31 2.96
CA ARG A 120 4.79 4.76 2.69
C ARG A 120 5.20 5.10 1.25
N SER A 121 6.30 4.51 0.76
CA SER A 121 6.80 4.71 -0.60
C SER A 121 5.83 4.27 -1.70
N TRP A 122 4.86 3.40 -1.40
CA TRP A 122 3.88 2.90 -2.37
C TRP A 122 2.57 3.69 -2.45
N ASN A 123 2.34 4.64 -1.55
CA ASN A 123 1.11 5.44 -1.54
C ASN A 123 0.86 6.22 -2.85
N GLN A 124 1.86 6.97 -3.32
CA GLN A 124 1.73 7.75 -4.56
C GLN A 124 1.74 6.86 -5.82
N PRO A 125 2.65 5.87 -5.97
CA PRO A 125 2.63 4.97 -7.12
C PRO A 125 1.31 4.19 -7.30
N LEU A 126 0.69 3.71 -6.21
CA LEU A 126 -0.58 2.98 -6.31
C LEU A 126 -1.72 3.90 -6.78
N GLN A 127 -1.80 5.13 -6.25
CA GLN A 127 -2.74 6.14 -6.74
C GLN A 127 -2.55 6.42 -8.23
N HIS A 128 -1.31 6.53 -8.68
CA HIS A 128 -1.02 6.69 -10.10
C HIS A 128 -1.51 5.49 -10.92
N LEU A 129 -1.21 4.26 -10.51
CA LEU A 129 -1.64 3.05 -11.19
C LEU A 129 -3.17 2.96 -11.32
N THR A 130 -3.93 3.32 -10.28
CA THR A 130 -5.40 3.28 -10.33
C THR A 130 -6.02 4.24 -11.33
N THR A 131 -5.27 5.23 -11.80
CA THR A 131 -5.71 6.22 -12.80
C THR A 131 -5.10 6.00 -14.19
N GLY A 132 -3.93 5.33 -14.27
CA GLY A 132 -3.18 5.12 -15.52
C GLY A 132 -3.30 3.72 -16.13
N ALA A 133 -3.79 2.72 -15.37
CA ALA A 133 -3.89 1.34 -15.83
C ALA A 133 -5.15 1.07 -16.67
N PRO A 134 -5.15 -0.01 -17.49
CA PRO A 134 -6.33 -0.45 -18.22
C PRO A 134 -7.56 -0.72 -17.33
N ASP A 135 -8.76 -0.40 -17.82
CA ASP A 135 -10.02 -0.42 -17.06
C ASP A 135 -10.29 -1.72 -16.29
N HIS A 136 -9.99 -2.87 -16.90
CA HIS A 136 -10.23 -4.18 -16.31
C HIS A 136 -9.36 -4.45 -15.06
N MET A 137 -8.25 -3.72 -14.88
CA MET A 137 -7.33 -3.85 -13.76
C MET A 137 -7.64 -2.89 -12.61
N ILE A 138 -8.35 -1.80 -12.88
CA ILE A 138 -8.59 -0.71 -11.92
C ILE A 138 -9.21 -1.23 -10.62
N LYS A 139 -10.10 -2.23 -10.69
CA LYS A 139 -10.72 -2.83 -9.50
C LYS A 139 -9.68 -3.45 -8.57
N LYS A 140 -8.82 -4.35 -9.09
CA LYS A 140 -7.78 -5.02 -8.30
C LYS A 140 -6.74 -4.02 -7.78
N LEU A 141 -6.39 -3.01 -8.58
CA LEU A 141 -5.46 -1.95 -8.17
C LEU A 141 -5.99 -1.10 -7.02
N LYS A 142 -7.28 -0.74 -7.04
CA LYS A 142 -7.93 -0.03 -5.92
C LYS A 142 -7.96 -0.88 -4.66
N GLU A 143 -8.25 -2.16 -4.80
CA GLU A 143 -8.21 -3.10 -3.69
C GLU A 143 -6.80 -3.19 -3.08
N ALA A 144 -5.76 -3.30 -3.92
CA ALA A 144 -4.38 -3.27 -3.46
C ALA A 144 -4.00 -1.94 -2.77
N GLU A 145 -4.45 -0.79 -3.29
CA GLU A 145 -4.28 0.53 -2.67
C GLU A 145 -4.92 0.58 -1.28
N GLU A 146 -6.20 0.21 -1.18
CA GLU A 146 -6.97 0.23 0.05
C GLU A 146 -6.35 -0.70 1.11
N HIS A 147 -6.00 -1.93 0.74
CA HIS A 147 -5.37 -2.86 1.65
C HIS A 147 -3.98 -2.41 2.10
N THR A 148 -3.20 -1.76 1.22
CA THR A 148 -1.90 -1.17 1.58
C THR A 148 -2.06 -0.08 2.64
N GLN A 149 -3.06 0.80 2.51
CA GLN A 149 -3.37 1.83 3.52
C GLN A 149 -3.83 1.21 4.85
N VAL A 150 -4.67 0.17 4.79
CA VAL A 150 -5.11 -0.56 6.00
C VAL A 150 -3.93 -1.22 6.69
N LEU A 151 -3.01 -1.84 5.93
CA LEU A 151 -1.81 -2.46 6.49
C LEU A 151 -0.91 -1.41 7.14
N GLN A 152 -0.70 -0.25 6.50
CA GLN A 152 0.08 0.84 7.07
C GLN A 152 -0.46 1.28 8.44
N GLY A 153 -1.77 1.47 8.57
CA GLY A 153 -2.39 1.77 9.88
C GLY A 153 -2.28 0.61 10.88
N GLY A 154 -2.18 -0.64 10.40
CA GLY A 154 -1.86 -1.81 11.22
C GLY A 154 -0.43 -1.77 11.76
N ILE A 155 0.54 -1.35 10.95
CA ILE A 155 1.94 -1.18 11.35
C ILE A 155 2.09 -0.08 12.40
N ASP A 156 1.41 1.06 12.23
CA ASP A 156 1.41 2.15 13.22
C ASP A 156 0.90 1.67 14.59
N ARG A 157 -0.12 0.78 14.60
CA ARG A 157 -0.63 0.17 15.83
C ARG A 157 0.35 -0.83 16.45
N ILE A 158 1.07 -1.59 15.62
CA ILE A 158 2.10 -2.54 16.07
C ILE A 158 3.28 -1.77 16.68
N SER A 159 3.77 -0.71 16.04
CA SER A 159 4.90 0.08 16.57
C SER A 159 4.54 0.73 17.91
N GLY A 160 3.33 1.29 18.03
CA GLY A 160 2.84 1.85 19.29
C GLY A 160 2.75 0.82 20.42
N ARG A 161 2.47 -0.46 20.10
CA ARG A 161 2.49 -1.56 21.09
C ARG A 161 3.89 -2.02 21.44
N MET A 162 4.83 -1.93 20.50
CA MET A 162 6.24 -2.27 20.70
C MET A 162 7.04 -1.13 21.35
N LEU A 163 6.44 0.07 21.47
CA LEU A 163 7.13 1.30 21.88
C LEU A 163 8.34 1.60 20.97
N THR A 164 8.16 1.35 19.67
CA THR A 164 9.17 1.54 18.64
C THR A 164 8.89 2.82 17.87
N ASP A 165 9.87 3.73 17.84
CA ASP A 165 9.85 4.89 16.96
C ASP A 165 10.19 4.45 15.54
N LEU A 166 9.27 4.73 14.60
CA LEU A 166 9.47 4.43 13.19
C LEU A 166 10.22 5.57 12.51
N ASP A 167 11.14 5.22 11.63
CA ASP A 167 11.80 6.20 10.77
C ASP A 167 10.77 6.81 9.79
N ASP A 168 10.77 8.13 9.69
CA ASP A 168 9.89 8.92 8.81
C ASP A 168 10.50 9.14 7.42
N PHE A 169 11.78 8.80 7.21
CA PHE A 169 12.38 8.82 5.89
C PHE A 169 11.79 7.71 5.01
N TYR A 170 11.35 8.03 3.80
CA TYR A 170 11.02 7.05 2.77
C TYR A 170 11.41 7.63 1.40
N PRO A 171 11.91 6.81 0.45
CA PRO A 171 12.28 7.30 -0.86
C PRO A 171 11.04 7.83 -1.59
N PRO A 172 11.04 9.10 -2.01
CA PRO A 172 9.95 9.66 -2.78
C PRO A 172 9.92 9.03 -4.18
N TRP A 173 8.71 8.84 -4.71
CA TRP A 173 8.52 8.49 -6.10
C TRP A 173 8.39 9.77 -6.95
N PHE A 174 9.28 9.93 -7.93
CA PHE A 174 9.35 11.15 -8.75
C PHE A 174 8.49 11.10 -10.02
N GLY A 175 7.67 10.06 -10.19
CA GLY A 175 6.85 9.88 -11.39
C GLY A 175 7.43 8.85 -12.37
N PRO A 176 6.77 8.66 -13.54
CA PRO A 176 7.25 7.79 -14.60
C PRO A 176 8.62 8.24 -15.14
N ILE A 177 9.42 7.30 -15.65
CA ILE A 177 10.71 7.57 -16.29
C ILE A 177 10.51 8.60 -17.43
N ASP A 178 11.39 9.59 -17.45
CA ASP A 178 11.47 10.81 -18.28
C ASP A 178 10.64 10.87 -19.59
N ALA A 179 10.06 12.04 -19.85
CA ALA A 179 9.17 12.38 -20.97
C ALA A 179 9.81 12.30 -22.38
N ALA A 180 11.03 11.76 -22.51
CA ALA A 180 11.80 11.67 -23.74
C ALA A 180 11.54 10.40 -24.58
N VAL A 181 10.66 9.48 -24.13
CA VAL A 181 10.38 8.19 -24.80
C VAL A 181 8.99 8.19 -25.46
N PRO A 182 8.80 7.64 -26.68
CA PRO A 182 7.52 7.66 -27.41
C PRO A 182 6.31 7.15 -26.59
N LEU A 183 5.27 7.98 -26.54
CA LEU A 183 4.15 8.04 -25.57
C LEU A 183 3.38 6.75 -25.21
N ARG A 184 3.39 5.68 -26.03
CA ARG A 184 2.57 4.47 -25.77
C ARG A 184 3.38 3.27 -25.32
N GLU A 185 4.53 3.02 -25.94
CA GLU A 185 5.48 2.01 -25.46
C GLU A 185 6.12 2.47 -24.14
N SER A 186 6.32 3.78 -23.96
CA SER A 186 6.81 4.35 -22.70
C SER A 186 5.82 4.21 -21.54
N GLN A 187 4.52 4.38 -21.78
CA GLN A 187 3.48 4.27 -20.74
C GLN A 187 3.28 2.82 -20.29
N MET A 188 3.14 1.88 -21.24
CA MET A 188 2.98 0.46 -20.89
C MET A 188 4.22 -0.07 -20.18
N PHE A 189 5.40 0.36 -20.59
CA PHE A 189 6.63 0.04 -19.88
C PHE A 189 6.65 0.61 -18.45
N ALA A 190 6.25 1.88 -18.26
CA ALA A 190 6.20 2.49 -16.93
C ALA A 190 5.24 1.75 -15.99
N ILE A 191 4.06 1.35 -16.49
CA ILE A 191 3.09 0.55 -15.73
C ILE A 191 3.68 -0.82 -15.41
N TYR A 192 4.22 -1.52 -16.40
CA TYR A 192 4.87 -2.82 -16.22
C TYR A 192 5.97 -2.77 -15.14
N HIS A 193 6.84 -1.77 -15.22
CA HIS A 193 7.92 -1.56 -14.26
C HIS A 193 7.38 -1.30 -12.84
N LEU A 194 6.37 -0.44 -12.68
CA LEU A 194 5.73 -0.20 -11.38
C LEU A 194 5.06 -1.47 -10.82
N LEU A 195 4.36 -2.24 -11.64
CA LEU A 195 3.73 -3.49 -11.22
C LEU A 195 4.76 -4.54 -10.79
N HIS A 196 5.86 -4.66 -11.54
CA HIS A 196 6.99 -5.51 -11.18
C HIS A 196 7.55 -5.12 -9.79
N CYS A 197 7.81 -3.84 -9.59
CA CYS A 197 8.33 -3.30 -8.34
C CYS A 197 7.35 -3.48 -7.17
N PHE A 198 6.06 -3.29 -7.39
CA PHE A 198 5.03 -3.47 -6.35
C PHE A 198 4.94 -4.93 -5.92
N ARG A 199 4.98 -5.87 -6.88
CA ARG A 199 5.04 -7.31 -6.60
C ARG A 199 6.27 -7.67 -5.77
N ARG A 200 7.45 -7.16 -6.13
CA ARG A 200 8.70 -7.38 -5.40
C ARG A 200 8.62 -6.88 -3.96
N ASP A 201 8.17 -5.66 -3.76
CA ASP A 201 8.17 -5.02 -2.44
C ASP A 201 7.05 -5.55 -1.53
N SER A 202 5.89 -5.90 -2.08
CA SER A 202 4.83 -6.57 -1.31
C SER A 202 5.27 -7.94 -0.79
N HIS A 203 6.04 -8.71 -1.59
CA HIS A 203 6.67 -9.94 -1.13
C HIS A 203 7.65 -9.71 0.02
N LYS A 204 8.48 -8.66 -0.06
CA LYS A 204 9.41 -8.27 1.03
C LYS A 204 8.63 -7.94 2.31
N ILE A 205 7.60 -7.10 2.22
CA ILE A 205 6.75 -6.72 3.36
C ILE A 205 6.14 -7.96 4.03
N ASP A 206 5.56 -8.87 3.24
CA ASP A 206 4.94 -10.09 3.76
C ASP A 206 5.94 -10.98 4.52
N ASN A 207 7.14 -11.17 3.96
CA ASN A 207 8.19 -11.96 4.60
C ASN A 207 8.74 -11.30 5.86
N TYR A 208 8.95 -9.98 5.85
CA TYR A 208 9.43 -9.26 7.04
C TYR A 208 8.42 -9.34 8.18
N LEU A 209 7.12 -9.24 7.90
CA LEU A 209 6.08 -9.39 8.92
C LEU A 209 6.03 -10.80 9.52
N LYS A 210 6.25 -11.84 8.71
CA LYS A 210 6.37 -13.22 9.19
C LYS A 210 7.57 -13.38 10.13
N ILE A 211 8.73 -12.81 9.77
CA ILE A 211 9.94 -12.81 10.61
C ILE A 211 9.71 -12.05 11.92
N LEU A 212 9.14 -10.85 11.84
CA LEU A 212 8.84 -10.01 13.01
C LEU A 212 7.90 -10.72 13.97
N ARG A 213 6.81 -11.30 13.47
CA ARG A 213 5.89 -12.08 14.29
C ARG A 213 6.63 -13.23 14.97
N CYS A 214 7.47 -13.95 14.22
CA CYS A 214 8.20 -15.08 14.77
C CYS A 214 9.11 -14.69 15.95
N ARG A 215 9.81 -13.57 15.81
CA ARG A 215 10.66 -12.99 16.86
C ARG A 215 9.84 -12.54 18.07
N MET A 216 8.80 -11.75 17.82
CA MET A 216 8.08 -11.04 18.88
C MET A 216 7.09 -11.93 19.65
N VAL A 217 6.54 -12.96 19.01
CA VAL A 217 5.50 -13.82 19.61
C VAL A 217 6.09 -15.16 20.07
N HIS A 218 7.04 -15.72 19.32
CA HIS A 218 7.53 -17.08 19.51
C HIS A 218 9.01 -17.16 19.90
N ALA A 219 9.68 -16.03 20.13
CA ALA A 219 11.12 -15.97 20.44
C ALA A 219 11.99 -16.76 19.45
N ASN A 220 11.65 -16.70 18.16
CA ASN A 220 12.27 -17.43 17.05
C ASN A 220 11.93 -18.93 16.93
N ASN A 221 11.01 -19.47 17.75
CA ASN A 221 10.55 -20.86 17.65
C ASN A 221 9.30 -20.96 16.75
N CYS A 222 9.52 -20.75 15.45
CA CYS A 222 8.56 -20.97 14.38
C CYS A 222 9.15 -21.98 13.39
#